data_AF-A0A8J8F2I9-F1
#
_entry.id   AF-A0A8J8F2I9-F1
#
_cell.length_a   1.000
_cell.length_b   1.000
_cell.length_c   1.000
_cell.angle_alpha   90.00
_cell.angle_beta   90.00
_cell.angle_gamma   90.00
#
_symmetry.space_group_name_H-M   'P 1'
#
loop_
_entity.id
_entity.type
_entity.pdbx_description
1 polymer ?
#
loop_
_entity_poly.entity_id
_entity_poly.type
_entity_poly.pdbx_seq_one_letter_code
_entity_poly.pdbx_strand_id
1 'polypeptide(L)'
;MATTDDFRTAVSLEELRDRGRTQVSVDGTPLALFHHEGEVRAVDNRCPHMGFPLSEGTVDDGVLTCHWHHARFELACGDTFDPWADDVQTYPVEVRDGEVYVDPNPERERPPAEHWASRLEAGLEENLGLVLAKATIGLLEAGVDYREPTATILDFGTDYRDSGWGPGLTILGCLANVTDDLAPEDRKRALYTAARRVASDCAGEPPNFDQPSLSTREVPFDRLKRWFRDCVEVRDADGAERCLRTAVAADRSEDELAELVFAAATDHPYLSSGHVLDFANTAFESLEHAGPEHADDALAALVEPLVTADRSDERSSWRRPVNLVALLEDVYGGDVTETEGLEALVAEGEGSNWSAPEGFRETLLDDDPGAIVDALADAVREGATSEALASEVVHAAATRVARFGTANEFSDWNTVHHTFTYANAVHGATRRTDAVEPYRGVFDAAISVYLDRFLNTPPAPISEPGANDTGREPGDVLEDLLETFDVEGEVNEAGRLVGEFLDCGGDPEELKRTLGHALLREDAGFHAIQNYEAAVRQFDLADERPDGEHAGSVDRAFRRRVPLIATARYAAAHFPTRREAEQTFTIAARLNRGEAIHEG
;
A
#
# COMPACT_ATOMS: atom_id res chain seq x y z
N MET A 1 22.77 -23.87 29.26
CA MET A 1 23.75 -24.98 29.43
C MET A 1 22.97 -26.28 29.25
N ALA A 2 23.11 -26.92 28.09
CA ALA A 2 22.43 -28.17 27.77
C ALA A 2 22.78 -29.27 28.79
N THR A 3 21.80 -30.09 29.14
CA THR A 3 21.96 -31.25 30.02
C THR A 3 22.24 -32.50 29.18
N THR A 4 22.80 -33.55 29.79
CA THR A 4 23.13 -34.80 29.07
C THR A 4 21.92 -35.50 28.45
N ASP A 5 20.70 -35.18 28.91
CA ASP A 5 19.43 -35.74 28.41
C ASP A 5 18.94 -35.10 27.10
N ASP A 6 19.56 -34.00 26.65
CA ASP A 6 19.17 -33.28 25.43
C ASP A 6 19.79 -33.92 24.17
N PHE A 7 20.88 -34.67 24.33
CA PHE A 7 21.60 -35.31 23.24
C PHE A 7 20.99 -36.66 22.83
N ARG A 8 20.91 -36.91 21.52
CA ARG A 8 20.42 -38.14 20.90
C ARG A 8 21.49 -38.77 20.01
N THR A 9 21.59 -40.09 20.03
CA THR A 9 22.50 -40.82 19.13
C THR A 9 22.09 -40.63 17.68
N ALA A 10 23.04 -40.22 16.83
CA ALA A 10 22.81 -39.93 15.42
C ALA A 10 23.43 -41.00 14.50
N VAL A 11 24.74 -41.24 14.61
CA VAL A 11 25.50 -42.18 13.77
C VAL A 11 26.80 -42.59 14.45
N SER A 12 27.39 -43.73 14.05
CA SER A 12 28.74 -44.09 14.49
C SER A 12 29.80 -43.14 13.88
N LEU A 13 30.83 -42.81 14.65
CA LEU A 13 31.91 -41.94 14.19
C LEU A 13 32.72 -42.57 13.05
N GLU A 14 32.90 -43.89 13.08
CA GLU A 14 33.61 -44.64 12.04
C GLU A 14 32.88 -44.54 10.70
N GLU A 15 31.56 -44.77 10.68
CA GLU A 15 30.75 -44.62 9.47
C GLU A 15 30.82 -43.20 8.91
N LEU A 16 30.71 -42.18 9.77
CA LEU A 16 30.76 -40.79 9.33
C LEU A 16 32.14 -40.41 8.75
N ARG A 17 33.23 -40.92 9.34
CA ARG A 17 34.59 -40.73 8.82
C ARG A 17 34.79 -41.35 7.44
N ASP A 18 34.29 -42.56 7.26
CA ASP A 18 34.42 -43.29 6.00
C ASP A 18 33.64 -42.62 4.86
N ARG A 19 32.46 -42.08 5.18
CA ARG A 19 31.59 -41.41 4.21
C ARG A 19 31.92 -39.93 4.00
N GLY A 20 32.59 -39.30 4.97
CA GLY A 20 32.83 -37.85 5.05
C GLY A 20 31.57 -37.02 5.41
N ARG A 21 30.39 -37.48 5.03
CA ARG A 21 29.09 -36.87 5.37
C ARG A 21 27.96 -37.90 5.40
N THR A 22 26.90 -37.59 6.15
CA THR A 22 25.67 -38.39 6.15
C THR A 22 24.45 -37.53 6.48
N GLN A 23 23.27 -37.97 6.03
CA GLN A 23 22.00 -37.43 6.46
C GLN A 23 21.40 -38.36 7.52
N VAL A 24 20.85 -37.78 8.58
CA VAL A 24 20.11 -38.51 9.62
C VAL A 24 18.80 -37.79 9.92
N SER A 25 17.88 -38.51 10.58
CA SER A 25 16.72 -37.89 11.22
C SER A 25 16.80 -38.17 12.71
N VAL A 26 16.85 -37.11 13.51
CA VAL A 26 16.93 -37.18 14.96
C VAL A 26 15.71 -36.47 15.53
N ASP A 27 14.87 -37.20 16.27
CA ASP A 27 13.58 -36.71 16.80
C ASP A 27 12.68 -36.03 15.75
N GLY A 28 12.78 -36.47 14.48
CA GLY A 28 12.03 -35.91 13.35
C GLY A 28 12.72 -34.76 12.61
N THR A 29 13.79 -34.20 13.17
CA THR A 29 14.59 -33.13 12.54
C THR A 29 15.57 -33.73 11.52
N PRO A 30 15.54 -33.31 10.24
CA PRO A 30 16.49 -33.77 9.23
C PRO A 30 17.82 -33.02 9.38
N LEU A 31 18.91 -33.75 9.64
CA LEU A 31 20.23 -33.17 9.88
C LEU A 31 21.25 -33.65 8.84
N ALA A 32 22.15 -32.76 8.44
CA ALA A 32 23.35 -33.09 7.68
C ALA A 32 24.57 -33.08 8.62
N LEU A 33 25.22 -34.23 8.74
CA LEU A 33 26.46 -34.36 9.51
C LEU A 33 27.64 -34.44 8.56
N PHE A 34 28.70 -33.72 8.90
CA PHE A 34 29.96 -33.67 8.18
C PHE A 34 31.12 -34.02 9.11
N HIS A 35 32.06 -34.82 8.63
CA HIS A 35 33.36 -34.99 9.27
C HIS A 35 34.41 -34.26 8.42
N HIS A 36 34.82 -33.09 8.91
CA HIS A 36 35.74 -32.19 8.22
C HIS A 36 36.87 -31.78 9.16
N GLU A 37 38.11 -31.79 8.67
CA GLU A 37 39.31 -31.43 9.44
C GLU A 37 39.49 -32.13 10.81
N GLY A 38 38.93 -33.35 10.93
CA GLY A 38 39.00 -34.15 12.15
C GLY A 38 37.91 -33.84 13.18
N GLU A 39 36.99 -32.93 12.86
CA GLU A 39 35.85 -32.56 13.70
C GLU A 39 34.52 -33.00 13.06
N VAL A 40 33.50 -33.18 13.90
CA VAL A 40 32.14 -33.48 13.46
C VAL A 40 31.28 -32.23 13.61
N ARG A 41 30.59 -31.85 12.53
CA ARG A 41 29.68 -30.71 12.49
C ARG A 41 28.30 -31.17 12.04
N ALA A 42 27.25 -30.58 12.61
CA ALA A 42 25.87 -30.90 12.28
C ALA A 42 25.09 -29.61 11.97
N VAL A 43 24.35 -29.62 10.87
CA VAL A 43 23.50 -28.50 10.41
C VAL A 43 22.11 -29.01 10.00
N ASP A 44 21.12 -28.12 9.89
CA ASP A 44 19.81 -28.48 9.30
C ASP A 44 20.09 -28.97 7.88
N ASN A 45 19.52 -30.12 7.51
CA ASN A 45 19.73 -30.65 6.18
C ASN A 45 19.04 -29.79 5.11
N ARG A 46 18.10 -28.92 5.46
CA ARG A 46 17.42 -28.04 4.52
C ARG A 46 18.23 -26.76 4.35
N CYS A 47 18.71 -26.52 3.14
CA CYS A 47 19.34 -25.26 2.80
C CYS A 47 18.40 -24.09 3.11
N PRO A 48 18.82 -23.09 3.90
CA PRO A 48 17.96 -21.98 4.31
C PRO A 48 17.47 -21.14 3.13
N HIS A 49 18.08 -21.23 1.93
CA HIS A 49 17.60 -20.56 0.71
C HIS A 49 16.29 -21.17 0.18
N MET A 50 16.30 -22.40 -0.35
CA MET A 50 15.10 -23.03 -0.95
C MET A 50 14.91 -24.50 -0.53
N GLY A 51 15.48 -24.90 0.61
CA GLY A 51 15.20 -26.18 1.26
C GLY A 51 15.92 -27.40 0.67
N PHE A 52 16.84 -27.23 -0.28
CA PHE A 52 17.57 -28.35 -0.88
C PHE A 52 18.49 -29.06 0.12
N PRO A 53 18.62 -30.40 0.07
CA PRO A 53 19.47 -31.17 0.97
C PRO A 53 20.93 -30.71 0.99
N LEU A 54 21.39 -30.17 2.12
CA LEU A 54 22.79 -29.79 2.33
C LEU A 54 23.72 -30.99 2.43
N SER A 55 23.21 -32.18 2.78
CA SER A 55 23.96 -33.45 2.69
C SER A 55 24.40 -33.80 1.26
N GLU A 56 23.79 -33.19 0.23
CA GLU A 56 24.24 -33.29 -1.17
C GLU A 56 25.27 -32.23 -1.55
N GLY A 57 25.45 -31.20 -0.72
CA GLY A 57 26.44 -30.15 -0.87
C GLY A 57 27.89 -30.63 -0.75
N THR A 58 28.82 -29.70 -0.87
CA THR A 58 30.26 -29.95 -0.76
C THR A 58 30.86 -29.12 0.36
N VAL A 59 31.78 -29.71 1.13
CA VAL A 59 32.58 -28.99 2.13
C VAL A 59 34.02 -28.95 1.65
N ASP A 60 34.58 -27.75 1.56
CA ASP A 60 36.00 -27.50 1.25
C ASP A 60 36.49 -26.30 2.07
N ASP A 61 37.66 -26.41 2.70
CA ASP A 61 38.27 -25.37 3.56
C ASP A 61 37.28 -24.74 4.58
N GLY A 62 36.50 -25.58 5.26
CA GLY A 62 35.48 -25.15 6.24
C GLY A 62 34.19 -24.59 5.63
N VAL A 63 34.07 -24.48 4.31
CA VAL A 63 32.91 -23.88 3.64
C VAL A 63 31.96 -24.94 3.09
N LEU A 64 30.74 -24.99 3.61
CA LEU A 64 29.63 -25.79 3.08
C LEU A 64 28.95 -25.05 1.93
N THR A 65 29.00 -25.60 0.72
CA THR A 65 28.33 -25.08 -0.46
C THR A 65 27.13 -25.94 -0.83
N CYS A 66 25.93 -25.35 -0.87
CA CYS A 66 24.73 -26.01 -1.34
C CYS A 66 24.88 -26.43 -2.82
N HIS A 67 24.50 -27.65 -3.17
CA HIS A 67 24.65 -28.16 -4.53
C HIS A 67 23.75 -27.46 -5.56
N TRP A 68 22.63 -26.88 -5.11
CA TRP A 68 21.61 -26.37 -6.02
C TRP A 68 21.87 -24.93 -6.48
N HIS A 69 21.82 -23.99 -5.55
CA HIS A 69 21.97 -22.55 -5.84
C HIS A 69 23.36 -22.01 -5.44
N HIS A 70 24.25 -22.88 -4.93
CA HIS A 70 25.59 -22.50 -4.50
C HIS A 70 25.68 -21.50 -3.35
N ALA A 71 24.64 -21.38 -2.52
CA ALA A 71 24.75 -20.67 -1.23
C ALA A 71 25.85 -21.32 -0.37
N ARG A 72 26.70 -20.49 0.23
CA ARG A 72 27.86 -20.93 1.01
C ARG A 72 27.70 -20.55 2.48
N PHE A 73 28.09 -21.46 3.35
CA PHE A 73 28.01 -21.33 4.80
C PHE A 73 29.34 -21.71 5.44
N GLU A 74 29.75 -20.98 6.47
CA GLU A 74 30.82 -21.44 7.34
C GLU A 74 30.30 -22.66 8.15
N LEU A 75 30.98 -23.80 8.09
CA LEU A 75 30.43 -25.08 8.58
C LEU A 75 30.35 -25.15 10.12
N ALA A 76 31.20 -24.40 10.83
CA ALA A 76 31.28 -24.43 12.28
C ALA A 76 30.21 -23.58 12.97
N CYS A 77 29.86 -22.41 12.43
CA CYS A 77 28.82 -21.53 12.98
C CYS A 77 27.52 -21.49 12.16
N GLY A 78 27.58 -21.73 10.84
CA GLY A 78 26.42 -21.72 9.95
C GLY A 78 26.22 -20.39 9.21
N ASP A 79 27.03 -19.37 9.50
CA ASP A 79 26.91 -18.04 8.90
C ASP A 79 27.03 -18.10 7.38
N THR A 80 26.14 -17.40 6.69
CA THR A 80 26.14 -17.32 5.23
C THR A 80 27.20 -16.34 4.72
N PHE A 81 27.89 -16.71 3.64
CA PHE A 81 28.69 -15.77 2.83
C PHE A 81 27.84 -15.04 1.80
N ASP A 82 26.59 -15.46 1.63
CA ASP A 82 25.70 -15.12 0.54
C ASP A 82 24.38 -14.60 1.14
N PRO A 83 24.23 -13.29 1.40
CA PRO A 83 23.09 -12.72 2.14
C PRO A 83 21.72 -12.89 1.48
N TRP A 84 21.66 -13.33 0.22
CA TRP A 84 20.44 -13.78 -0.46
C TRP A 84 19.92 -15.13 0.07
N ALA A 85 20.71 -15.83 0.90
CA ALA A 85 20.31 -16.94 1.75
C ALA A 85 20.30 -16.50 3.23
N ASP A 86 19.62 -17.26 4.09
CA ASP A 86 19.70 -17.09 5.55
C ASP A 86 20.86 -17.93 6.11
N ASP A 87 21.23 -17.72 7.37
CA ASP A 87 22.19 -18.60 8.05
C ASP A 87 21.62 -20.02 8.21
N VAL A 88 22.49 -21.04 8.15
CA VAL A 88 22.06 -22.42 8.39
C VAL A 88 22.12 -22.74 9.88
N GLN A 89 21.03 -23.27 10.44
CA GLN A 89 21.00 -23.71 11.83
C GLN A 89 22.05 -24.80 12.07
N THR A 90 22.98 -24.55 12.99
CA THR A 90 23.92 -25.56 13.52
C THR A 90 23.35 -26.28 14.73
N TYR A 91 23.83 -27.50 14.98
CA TYR A 91 23.38 -28.33 16.09
C TYR A 91 24.59 -28.79 16.93
N PRO A 92 24.55 -28.64 18.27
CA PRO A 92 25.62 -29.11 19.14
C PRO A 92 25.89 -30.60 18.98
N VAL A 93 27.17 -30.96 18.87
CA VAL A 93 27.62 -32.35 18.69
C VAL A 93 28.53 -32.78 19.82
N GLU A 94 28.33 -34.00 20.31
CA GLU A 94 29.25 -34.69 21.21
C GLU A 94 29.63 -36.07 20.67
N VAL A 95 30.89 -36.46 20.83
CA VAL A 95 31.36 -37.81 20.51
C VAL A 95 31.60 -38.56 21.81
N ARG A 96 30.84 -39.65 22.04
CA ARG A 96 30.94 -40.47 23.26
C ARG A 96 31.12 -41.94 22.85
N ASP A 97 32.18 -42.57 23.33
CA ASP A 97 32.47 -44.00 23.12
C ASP A 97 32.40 -44.47 21.65
N GLY A 98 32.75 -43.59 20.69
CA GLY A 98 32.73 -43.91 19.25
C GLY A 98 31.40 -43.60 18.54
N GLU A 99 30.41 -43.10 19.26
CA GLU A 99 29.11 -42.68 18.73
C GLU A 99 29.00 -41.15 18.69
N VAL A 100 28.36 -40.63 17.64
CA VAL A 100 28.04 -39.20 17.50
C VAL A 100 26.67 -38.95 18.09
N TYR A 101 26.59 -37.98 18.99
CA TYR A 101 25.39 -37.48 19.61
C TYR A 101 25.13 -36.05 19.15
N VAL A 102 23.86 -35.72 18.89
CA VAL A 102 23.44 -34.36 18.51
C VAL A 102 22.32 -33.92 19.44
N ASP A 103 22.32 -32.66 19.86
CA ASP A 103 21.15 -32.01 20.44
C ASP A 103 20.26 -31.50 19.29
N PRO A 104 19.09 -32.11 19.02
CA PRO A 104 18.22 -31.73 17.92
C PRO A 104 17.35 -30.50 18.20
N ASN A 105 17.38 -29.95 19.42
CA ASN A 105 16.58 -28.80 19.83
C ASN A 105 17.45 -27.74 20.53
N PRO A 106 18.51 -27.24 19.87
CA PRO A 106 19.35 -26.20 20.47
C PRO A 106 18.54 -24.94 20.73
N GLU A 107 18.91 -24.21 21.78
CA GLU A 107 18.43 -22.84 21.98
C GLU A 107 18.83 -21.99 20.76
N ARG A 108 17.88 -21.27 20.16
CA ARG A 108 18.19 -20.33 19.07
C ARG A 108 19.05 -19.20 19.60
N GLU A 109 20.03 -18.77 18.82
CA GLU A 109 20.89 -17.63 19.19
C GLU A 109 20.10 -16.32 19.32
N ARG A 110 19.08 -16.14 18.47
CA ARG A 110 18.18 -14.99 18.50
C ARG A 110 16.71 -15.44 18.57
N PRO A 111 15.85 -14.70 19.29
CA PRO A 111 14.41 -14.85 19.20
C PRO A 111 13.91 -14.71 17.75
N PRO A 112 12.83 -15.40 17.34
CA PRO A 112 12.32 -15.33 15.97
C PRO A 112 11.99 -13.91 15.49
N ALA A 113 11.42 -13.07 16.36
CA ALA A 113 11.08 -11.69 16.02
C ALA A 113 12.32 -10.86 15.68
N GLU A 114 13.37 -10.91 16.52
CA GLU A 114 14.63 -10.19 16.29
C GLU A 114 15.35 -10.69 15.03
N HIS A 115 15.32 -12.00 14.77
CA HIS A 115 15.87 -12.58 13.54
C HIS A 115 15.18 -12.02 12.30
N TRP A 116 13.85 -12.14 12.23
CA TRP A 116 13.11 -11.73 11.05
C TRP A 116 13.08 -10.22 10.84
N ALA A 117 13.17 -9.41 11.90
CA ALA A 117 13.33 -7.96 11.79
C ALA A 117 14.66 -7.61 11.11
N SER A 118 15.77 -8.21 11.57
CA SER A 118 17.08 -8.00 10.93
C SER A 118 17.12 -8.50 9.48
N ARG A 119 16.41 -9.59 9.17
CA ARG A 119 16.29 -10.08 7.78
C ARG A 119 15.39 -9.20 6.91
N LEU A 120 14.40 -8.51 7.49
CA LEU A 120 13.60 -7.51 6.77
C LEU A 120 14.49 -6.36 6.31
N GLU A 121 15.28 -5.78 7.22
CA GLU A 121 16.22 -4.68 6.93
C GLU A 121 17.21 -5.07 5.82
N ALA A 122 17.91 -6.20 5.98
CA ALA A 122 18.85 -6.68 4.96
C ALA A 122 18.16 -6.98 3.61
N GLY A 123 16.91 -7.48 3.66
CA GLY A 123 16.12 -7.74 2.47
C GLY A 123 15.71 -6.45 1.73
N LEU A 124 15.47 -5.37 2.46
CA LEU A 124 15.17 -4.04 1.90
C LEU A 124 16.44 -3.45 1.26
N GLU A 125 17.55 -3.42 2.00
CA GLU A 125 18.84 -2.85 1.56
C GLU A 125 19.38 -3.51 0.28
N GLU A 126 19.29 -4.84 0.20
CA GLU A 126 19.83 -5.62 -0.93
C GLU A 126 18.75 -5.97 -1.99
N ASN A 127 17.51 -5.53 -1.80
CA ASN A 127 16.36 -5.84 -2.68
C ASN A 127 16.17 -7.36 -2.92
N LEU A 128 16.11 -8.13 -1.84
CA LEU A 128 16.10 -9.60 -1.86
C LEU A 128 14.69 -10.17 -1.66
N GLY A 129 13.96 -10.37 -2.76
CA GLY A 129 12.54 -10.76 -2.72
C GLY A 129 12.21 -12.00 -1.87
N LEU A 130 12.99 -13.08 -1.95
CA LEU A 130 12.72 -14.28 -1.14
C LEU A 130 13.02 -14.06 0.36
N VAL A 131 14.01 -13.23 0.68
CA VAL A 131 14.34 -12.87 2.06
C VAL A 131 13.22 -12.01 2.64
N LEU A 132 12.76 -11.01 1.89
CA LEU A 132 11.60 -10.18 2.27
C LEU A 132 10.36 -11.04 2.52
N ALA A 133 10.04 -11.97 1.62
CA ALA A 133 8.88 -12.86 1.80
C ALA A 133 8.98 -13.71 3.08
N LYS A 134 10.17 -14.24 3.40
CA LYS A 134 10.36 -15.02 4.64
C LYS A 134 10.30 -14.14 5.89
N ALA A 135 10.91 -12.96 5.84
CA ALA A 135 10.91 -12.02 6.95
C ALA A 135 9.50 -11.58 7.32
N THR A 136 8.68 -11.18 6.34
CA THR A 136 7.30 -10.72 6.61
C THR A 136 6.41 -11.85 7.11
N ILE A 137 6.51 -13.06 6.56
CA ILE A 137 5.81 -14.25 7.07
C ILE A 137 6.26 -14.57 8.50
N GLY A 138 7.57 -14.59 8.72
CA GLY A 138 8.19 -14.95 9.97
C GLY A 138 7.88 -14.00 11.12
N LEU A 139 7.84 -12.68 10.85
CA LEU A 139 7.44 -11.66 11.82
C LEU A 139 5.99 -11.86 12.27
N LEU A 140 5.06 -11.99 11.33
CA LEU A 140 3.64 -12.14 11.65
C LEU A 140 3.36 -13.47 12.37
N GLU A 141 4.05 -14.55 12.02
CA GLU A 141 3.93 -15.83 12.74
C GLU A 141 4.62 -15.83 14.11
N ALA A 142 5.63 -14.98 14.32
CA ALA A 142 6.20 -14.71 15.64
C ALA A 142 5.28 -13.85 16.52
N GLY A 143 4.13 -13.40 15.99
CA GLY A 143 3.16 -12.58 16.71
C GLY A 143 3.55 -11.10 16.80
N VAL A 144 4.47 -10.64 15.95
CA VAL A 144 4.81 -9.21 15.82
C VAL A 144 3.62 -8.48 15.19
N ASP A 145 3.24 -7.35 15.77
CA ASP A 145 2.20 -6.49 15.20
C ASP A 145 2.67 -5.95 13.84
N TYR A 146 1.82 -5.99 12.81
CA TYR A 146 2.18 -5.59 11.44
C TYR A 146 2.63 -4.12 11.36
N ARG A 147 2.25 -3.28 12.33
CA ARG A 147 2.65 -1.88 12.40
C ARG A 147 4.16 -1.71 12.57
N GLU A 148 4.82 -2.61 13.30
CA GLU A 148 6.27 -2.56 13.53
C GLU A 148 7.07 -2.71 12.22
N PRO A 149 6.90 -3.77 11.41
CA PRO A 149 7.56 -3.83 10.10
C PRO A 149 7.05 -2.78 9.12
N THR A 150 5.81 -2.30 9.25
CA THR A 150 5.31 -1.19 8.42
C THR A 150 6.12 0.08 8.68
N ALA A 151 6.40 0.40 9.94
CA ALA A 151 7.27 1.51 10.32
C ALA A 151 8.70 1.34 9.80
N THR A 152 9.29 0.14 9.94
CA THR A 152 10.63 -0.14 9.38
C THR A 152 10.70 0.05 7.86
N ILE A 153 9.65 -0.39 7.13
CA ILE A 153 9.59 -0.22 5.67
C ILE A 153 9.38 1.26 5.31
N LEU A 154 8.59 2.00 6.08
CA LEU A 154 8.38 3.44 5.90
C LEU A 154 9.72 4.19 6.03
N ASP A 155 10.43 3.99 7.14
CA ASP A 155 11.71 4.63 7.42
C ASP A 155 12.73 4.36 6.30
N PHE A 156 12.87 3.10 5.91
CA PHE A 156 13.75 2.74 4.80
C PHE A 156 13.35 3.44 3.49
N GLY A 157 12.05 3.52 3.19
CA GLY A 157 11.56 4.16 1.97
C GLY A 157 11.72 5.67 1.95
N THR A 158 11.66 6.34 3.11
CA THR A 158 11.90 7.79 3.24
C THR A 158 13.39 8.12 3.20
N ASP A 159 14.23 7.22 3.70
CA ASP A 159 15.69 7.41 3.76
C ASP A 159 16.38 7.20 2.41
N TYR A 160 15.95 6.21 1.61
CA TYR A 160 16.72 5.72 0.45
C TYR A 160 16.08 6.04 -0.90
N ARG A 161 15.44 7.21 -1.04
CA ARG A 161 14.85 7.66 -2.31
C ARG A 161 15.00 9.17 -2.55
N ASP A 162 15.89 9.53 -3.48
CA ASP A 162 16.18 10.93 -3.84
C ASP A 162 14.95 11.70 -4.34
N SER A 163 14.04 11.00 -5.03
CA SER A 163 12.77 11.59 -5.51
C SER A 163 11.67 11.67 -4.45
N GLY A 164 11.99 11.43 -3.18
CA GLY A 164 11.07 11.55 -2.04
C GLY A 164 9.97 10.48 -2.02
N TRP A 165 8.73 10.90 -1.75
CA TRP A 165 7.56 10.03 -1.71
C TRP A 165 7.18 9.54 -3.10
N GLY A 166 6.74 8.27 -3.21
CA GLY A 166 6.45 7.67 -4.51
C GLY A 166 5.56 6.43 -4.43
N PRO A 167 5.49 5.64 -5.53
CA PRO A 167 4.60 4.50 -5.65
C PRO A 167 4.78 3.44 -4.55
N GLY A 168 6.00 3.11 -4.16
CA GLY A 168 6.28 2.11 -3.12
C GLY A 168 5.75 2.49 -1.75
N LEU A 169 6.05 3.71 -1.29
CA LEU A 169 5.53 4.23 -0.02
C LEU A 169 3.99 4.39 -0.05
N THR A 170 3.44 4.74 -1.21
CA THR A 170 1.98 4.81 -1.36
C THR A 170 1.34 3.41 -1.31
N ILE A 171 1.97 2.39 -1.92
CA ILE A 171 1.54 0.98 -1.79
C ILE A 171 1.57 0.54 -0.32
N LEU A 172 2.63 0.89 0.42
CA LEU A 172 2.74 0.59 1.85
C LEU A 172 1.54 1.17 2.63
N GLY A 173 1.25 2.47 2.47
CA GLY A 173 0.11 3.11 3.13
C GLY A 173 -1.23 2.51 2.73
N CYS A 174 -1.47 2.31 1.43
CA CYS A 174 -2.72 1.71 0.96
C CYS A 174 -2.95 0.29 1.52
N LEU A 175 -1.90 -0.54 1.55
CA LEU A 175 -2.01 -1.91 2.09
C LEU A 175 -2.15 -1.93 3.61
N ALA A 176 -1.54 -0.98 4.32
CA ALA A 176 -1.74 -0.81 5.75
C ALA A 176 -3.21 -0.46 6.08
N ASN A 177 -3.83 0.45 5.32
CA ASN A 177 -5.24 0.84 5.49
C ASN A 177 -6.22 -0.34 5.39
N VAL A 178 -5.98 -1.29 4.49
CA VAL A 178 -6.88 -2.43 4.23
C VAL A 178 -6.45 -3.71 4.93
N THR A 179 -5.38 -3.70 5.73
CA THR A 179 -4.81 -4.93 6.32
C THR A 179 -5.84 -5.69 7.16
N ASP A 180 -6.72 -4.99 7.87
CA ASP A 180 -7.74 -5.63 8.69
C ASP A 180 -8.91 -6.22 7.89
N ASP A 181 -9.17 -5.71 6.68
CA ASP A 181 -10.13 -6.26 5.73
C ASP A 181 -9.63 -7.55 5.06
N LEU A 182 -8.33 -7.84 5.13
CA LEU A 182 -7.73 -9.01 4.47
C LEU A 182 -7.82 -10.29 5.31
N ALA A 183 -7.88 -11.42 4.61
CA ALA A 183 -7.72 -12.75 5.22
C ALA A 183 -6.31 -12.92 5.81
N PRO A 184 -6.11 -13.72 6.87
CA PRO A 184 -4.81 -13.84 7.55
C PRO A 184 -3.61 -14.18 6.65
N GLU A 185 -3.80 -15.05 5.65
CA GLU A 185 -2.72 -15.37 4.70
C GLU A 185 -2.43 -14.22 3.73
N ASP A 186 -3.43 -13.41 3.39
CA ASP A 186 -3.28 -12.26 2.51
C ASP A 186 -2.70 -11.05 3.24
N ARG A 187 -2.82 -10.96 4.57
CA ARG A 187 -2.09 -9.97 5.39
C ARG A 187 -0.57 -10.13 5.24
N LYS A 188 -0.08 -11.38 5.22
CA LYS A 188 1.33 -11.69 4.97
C LYS A 188 1.74 -11.28 3.55
N ARG A 189 0.89 -11.52 2.55
CA ARG A 189 1.12 -11.07 1.16
C ARG A 189 1.16 -9.56 1.05
N ALA A 190 0.24 -8.85 1.71
CA ALA A 190 0.19 -7.40 1.70
C ALA A 190 1.50 -6.79 2.23
N LEU A 191 1.97 -7.25 3.39
CA LEU A 191 3.24 -6.79 3.96
C LEU A 191 4.43 -7.12 3.05
N TYR A 192 4.47 -8.33 2.46
CA TYR A 192 5.49 -8.70 1.48
C TYR A 192 5.47 -7.81 0.23
N THR A 193 4.29 -7.55 -0.34
CA THR A 193 4.12 -6.70 -1.52
C THR A 193 4.59 -5.28 -1.24
N ALA A 194 4.26 -4.72 -0.08
CA ALA A 194 4.73 -3.42 0.36
C ALA A 194 6.26 -3.37 0.47
N ALA A 195 6.87 -4.31 1.22
CA ALA A 195 8.32 -4.37 1.41
C ALA A 195 9.07 -4.53 0.07
N ARG A 196 8.61 -5.44 -0.79
CA ARG A 196 9.19 -5.68 -2.12
C ARG A 196 9.14 -4.42 -2.97
N ARG A 197 8.02 -3.69 -2.95
CA ARG A 197 7.87 -2.50 -3.78
C ARG A 197 8.75 -1.36 -3.29
N VAL A 198 8.78 -1.11 -1.99
CA VAL A 198 9.66 -0.08 -1.40
C VAL A 198 11.13 -0.40 -1.69
N ALA A 199 11.56 -1.65 -1.46
CA ALA A 199 12.92 -2.09 -1.79
C ALA A 199 13.26 -1.89 -3.27
N SER A 200 12.33 -2.21 -4.17
CA SER A 200 12.52 -2.02 -5.61
C SER A 200 12.59 -0.54 -6.03
N ASP A 201 11.84 0.34 -5.36
CA ASP A 201 11.85 1.79 -5.65
C ASP A 201 13.11 2.48 -5.11
N CYS A 202 13.75 1.92 -4.08
CA CYS A 202 14.99 2.43 -3.46
C CYS A 202 16.26 1.76 -4.02
N ALA A 203 16.13 0.68 -4.81
CA ALA A 203 17.26 -0.10 -5.27
C ALA A 203 18.20 0.71 -6.17
N GLY A 204 19.40 1.00 -5.66
CA GLY A 204 20.44 1.76 -6.36
C GLY A 204 20.32 3.28 -6.21
N GLU A 205 19.35 3.75 -5.42
CA GLU A 205 19.20 5.15 -5.05
C GLU A 205 20.16 5.52 -3.90
N PRO A 206 20.63 6.77 -3.83
CA PRO A 206 21.42 7.24 -2.70
C PRO A 206 20.54 7.48 -1.46
N PRO A 207 21.12 7.47 -0.24
CA PRO A 207 20.43 7.98 0.93
C PRO A 207 20.18 9.49 0.78
N ASN A 208 19.04 9.94 1.30
CA ASN A 208 18.71 11.35 1.39
C ASN A 208 19.56 12.04 2.48
N PHE A 209 19.90 13.32 2.26
CA PHE A 209 20.63 14.13 3.22
C PHE A 209 19.75 15.29 3.66
N ASP A 210 19.10 15.11 4.80
CA ASP A 210 18.05 16.00 5.27
C ASP A 210 18.51 17.43 5.55
N GLN A 211 17.59 18.35 5.31
CA GLN A 211 17.75 19.71 5.78
C GLN A 211 17.32 19.83 7.25
N PRO A 212 18.16 20.38 8.14
CA PRO A 212 17.75 20.53 9.53
C PRO A 212 16.66 21.60 9.67
N SER A 213 15.72 21.35 10.59
CA SER A 213 14.78 22.38 11.05
C SER A 213 15.50 23.67 11.48
N LEU A 214 14.78 24.79 11.45
CA LEU A 214 15.30 26.06 11.95
C LEU A 214 15.60 25.96 13.44
N SER A 215 16.64 26.67 13.90
CA SER A 215 17.02 26.68 15.32
C SER A 215 15.97 27.30 16.24
N THR A 216 14.98 28.01 15.67
CA THR A 216 13.86 28.60 16.40
C THR A 216 12.62 27.73 16.25
N ARG A 217 11.89 27.54 17.35
CA ARG A 217 10.55 26.93 17.36
C ARG A 217 9.43 27.96 17.44
N GLU A 218 9.77 29.24 17.62
CA GLU A 218 8.82 30.33 17.87
C GLU A 218 8.38 31.03 16.57
N VAL A 219 8.09 30.26 15.52
CA VAL A 219 7.56 30.80 14.26
C VAL A 219 6.02 30.71 14.30
N PRO A 220 5.29 31.83 14.13
CA PRO A 220 3.84 31.79 14.00
C PRO A 220 3.42 30.90 12.83
N PHE A 221 2.38 30.09 13.01
CA PHE A 221 1.95 29.10 12.02
C PHE A 221 1.68 29.71 10.64
N ASP A 222 0.87 30.77 10.54
CA ASP A 222 0.59 31.45 9.26
C ASP A 222 1.86 31.93 8.54
N ARG A 223 2.91 32.26 9.29
CA ARG A 223 4.19 32.66 8.69
C ARG A 223 4.91 31.47 8.11
N LEU A 224 4.91 30.34 8.83
CA LEU A 224 5.49 29.09 8.35
C LEU A 224 4.74 28.56 7.13
N LYS A 225 3.40 28.60 7.16
CA LYS A 225 2.53 28.27 6.03
C LYS A 225 2.84 29.06 4.78
N ARG A 226 2.93 30.40 4.90
CA ARG A 226 3.33 31.25 3.78
C ARG A 226 4.72 30.92 3.26
N TRP A 227 5.72 30.77 4.14
CA TRP A 227 7.08 30.43 3.70
C TRP A 227 7.15 29.09 2.98
N PHE A 228 6.45 28.07 3.48
CA PHE A 228 6.40 26.77 2.84
C PHE A 228 5.80 26.85 1.43
N ARG A 229 4.62 27.49 1.30
CA ARG A 229 3.97 27.71 0.00
C ARG A 229 4.84 28.53 -0.96
N ASP A 230 5.47 29.61 -0.47
CA ASP A 230 6.40 30.43 -1.27
C ASP A 230 7.58 29.60 -1.78
N CYS A 231 8.16 28.72 -0.95
CA CYS A 231 9.26 27.84 -1.33
C CYS A 231 8.80 26.82 -2.39
N VAL A 232 7.62 26.22 -2.20
CA VAL A 232 7.06 25.27 -3.18
C VAL A 232 6.80 25.96 -4.52
N GLU A 233 6.24 27.17 -4.52
CA GLU A 233 5.94 27.93 -5.73
C GLU A 233 7.20 28.22 -6.57
N VAL A 234 8.30 28.58 -5.89
CA VAL A 234 9.58 28.86 -6.58
C VAL A 234 10.47 27.63 -6.74
N ARG A 235 9.96 26.43 -6.42
CA ARG A 235 10.65 25.14 -6.50
C ARG A 235 11.95 25.09 -5.67
N ASP A 236 11.93 25.70 -4.48
CA ASP A 236 13.01 25.66 -3.49
C ASP A 236 12.78 24.49 -2.50
N ALA A 237 13.29 23.31 -2.85
CA ALA A 237 13.17 22.11 -2.03
C ALA A 237 13.80 22.30 -0.64
N ASP A 238 15.02 22.85 -0.58
CA ASP A 238 15.74 23.09 0.68
C ASP A 238 14.92 24.01 1.60
N GLY A 239 14.35 25.09 1.06
CA GLY A 239 13.51 26.01 1.81
C GLY A 239 12.21 25.37 2.32
N ALA A 240 11.55 24.59 1.47
CA ALA A 240 10.30 23.91 1.79
C ALA A 240 10.50 22.85 2.88
N GLU A 241 11.51 21.99 2.75
CA GLU A 241 11.82 20.95 3.74
C GLU A 241 12.14 21.55 5.11
N ARG A 242 12.93 22.62 5.15
CA ARG A 242 13.23 23.31 6.42
C ARG A 242 11.99 23.89 7.07
N CYS A 243 11.03 24.40 6.30
CA CYS A 243 9.77 24.89 6.85
C CYS A 243 8.96 23.75 7.47
N LEU A 244 8.83 22.63 6.74
CA LEU A 244 8.06 21.47 7.16
C LEU A 244 8.65 20.80 8.42
N ARG A 245 9.96 20.49 8.41
CA ARG A 245 10.66 19.96 9.60
C ARG A 245 10.66 20.94 10.78
N THR A 246 10.59 22.26 10.52
CA THR A 246 10.38 23.25 11.60
C THR A 246 8.98 23.15 12.19
N ALA A 247 7.96 22.86 11.38
CA ALA A 247 6.60 22.65 11.85
C ALA A 247 6.53 21.41 12.75
N VAL A 248 7.04 20.27 12.26
CA VAL A 248 7.05 19.01 13.01
C VAL A 248 7.78 19.18 14.33
N ALA A 249 9.01 19.69 14.30
CA ALA A 249 9.81 19.79 15.51
C ALA A 249 9.45 20.99 16.41
N ALA A 250 8.46 21.81 16.03
CA ALA A 250 7.77 22.75 16.92
C ALA A 250 6.50 22.15 17.56
N ASP A 251 6.32 20.83 17.47
CA ASP A 251 5.20 20.06 18.05
C ASP A 251 3.83 20.58 17.57
N ARG A 252 3.73 20.92 16.28
CA ARG A 252 2.46 21.31 15.65
C ARG A 252 1.47 20.16 15.66
N SER A 253 0.18 20.48 15.75
CA SER A 253 -0.86 19.44 15.68
C SER A 253 -0.88 18.78 14.30
N GLU A 254 -1.42 17.56 14.23
CA GLU A 254 -1.65 16.88 12.95
C GLU A 254 -2.49 17.73 11.99
N ASP A 255 -3.53 18.39 12.49
CA ASP A 255 -4.35 19.35 11.74
C ASP A 255 -3.53 20.52 11.17
N GLU A 256 -2.65 21.14 11.97
CA GLU A 256 -1.76 22.22 11.49
C GLU A 256 -0.77 21.69 10.43
N LEU A 257 -0.24 20.47 10.58
CA LEU A 257 0.66 19.85 9.59
C LEU A 257 -0.08 19.49 8.30
N ALA A 258 -1.30 18.96 8.41
CA ALA A 258 -2.19 18.68 7.29
C ALA A 258 -2.53 19.96 6.53
N GLU A 259 -2.95 21.02 7.24
CA GLU A 259 -3.22 22.33 6.64
C GLU A 259 -1.99 22.88 5.89
N LEU A 260 -0.79 22.74 6.46
CA LEU A 260 0.46 23.17 5.84
C LEU A 260 0.72 22.45 4.50
N VAL A 261 0.63 21.12 4.50
CA VAL A 261 0.91 20.27 3.32
C VAL A 261 -0.18 20.41 2.27
N PHE A 262 -1.46 20.31 2.65
CA PHE A 262 -2.58 20.36 1.72
C PHE A 262 -2.77 21.75 1.11
N ALA A 263 -2.37 22.83 1.79
CA ALA A 263 -2.36 24.14 1.17
C ALA A 263 -1.41 24.19 -0.05
N ALA A 264 -0.19 23.69 0.07
CA ALA A 264 0.73 23.63 -1.07
C ALA A 264 0.29 22.62 -2.13
N ALA A 265 -0.26 21.47 -1.72
CA ALA A 265 -0.73 20.42 -2.63
C ALA A 265 -1.96 20.82 -3.47
N THR A 266 -2.67 21.89 -3.08
CA THR A 266 -3.87 22.42 -3.76
C THR A 266 -3.68 23.82 -4.33
N ASP A 267 -2.46 24.39 -4.28
CA ASP A 267 -2.19 25.73 -4.82
C ASP A 267 -2.35 25.81 -6.35
N HIS A 268 -2.15 24.68 -7.03
CA HIS A 268 -2.47 24.54 -8.44
C HIS A 268 -3.41 23.35 -8.64
N PRO A 269 -4.32 23.43 -9.62
CA PRO A 269 -5.31 22.39 -9.79
C PRO A 269 -4.64 21.08 -10.23
N TYR A 270 -5.05 19.97 -9.59
CA TYR A 270 -4.77 18.61 -10.03
C TYR A 270 -3.28 18.33 -10.38
N LEU A 271 -2.39 18.71 -9.47
CA LEU A 271 -0.92 18.58 -9.60
C LEU A 271 -0.49 17.14 -9.94
N SER A 272 0.37 17.01 -10.96
CA SER A 272 0.90 15.73 -11.43
C SER A 272 -0.17 14.67 -11.70
N SER A 273 -1.31 15.08 -12.26
CA SER A 273 -2.49 14.23 -12.48
C SER A 273 -3.08 13.65 -11.17
N GLY A 274 -3.01 14.42 -10.08
CA GLY A 274 -3.56 14.07 -8.77
C GLY A 274 -2.56 13.43 -7.79
N HIS A 275 -1.43 12.92 -8.27
CA HIS A 275 -0.49 12.16 -7.42
C HIS A 275 0.04 12.94 -6.22
N VAL A 276 0.22 14.26 -6.31
CA VAL A 276 0.77 15.05 -5.19
C VAL A 276 -0.14 14.99 -3.97
N LEU A 277 -1.45 15.15 -4.17
CA LEU A 277 -2.42 15.07 -3.07
C LEU A 277 -2.62 13.63 -2.61
N ASP A 278 -2.61 12.66 -3.52
CA ASP A 278 -2.64 11.23 -3.18
C ASP A 278 -1.48 10.88 -2.24
N PHE A 279 -0.26 11.26 -2.62
CA PHE A 279 0.94 11.03 -1.81
C PHE A 279 0.84 11.72 -0.46
N ALA A 280 0.41 12.98 -0.42
CA ALA A 280 0.24 13.71 0.81
C ALA A 280 -0.76 13.03 1.76
N ASN A 281 -1.96 12.67 1.27
CA ASN A 281 -2.96 11.99 2.08
C ASN A 281 -2.45 10.62 2.57
N THR A 282 -1.83 9.83 1.70
CA THR A 282 -1.32 8.51 2.08
C THR A 282 -0.15 8.60 3.05
N ALA A 283 0.65 9.68 3.03
CA ALA A 283 1.68 9.89 4.04
C ALA A 283 1.10 10.07 5.44
N PHE A 284 0.02 10.84 5.59
CA PHE A 284 -0.69 10.94 6.87
C PHE A 284 -1.32 9.59 7.28
N GLU A 285 -1.90 8.84 6.34
CA GLU A 285 -2.43 7.49 6.61
C GLU A 285 -1.33 6.53 7.07
N SER A 286 -0.15 6.56 6.45
CA SER A 286 1.01 5.78 6.88
C SER A 286 1.42 6.11 8.31
N LEU A 287 1.34 7.38 8.74
CA LEU A 287 1.64 7.80 10.11
C LEU A 287 0.61 7.30 11.13
N GLU A 288 -0.65 7.09 10.74
CA GLU A 288 -1.67 6.46 11.61
C GLU A 288 -1.30 5.02 11.97
N HIS A 289 -0.55 4.33 11.10
CA HIS A 289 -0.07 2.96 11.33
C HIS A 289 1.32 2.90 11.95
N ALA A 290 2.26 3.73 11.49
CA ALA A 290 3.65 3.72 11.94
C ALA A 290 3.85 4.48 13.26
N GLY A 291 3.11 5.57 13.47
CA GLY A 291 3.24 6.45 14.64
C GLY A 291 3.75 7.85 14.28
N PRO A 292 3.40 8.88 15.07
CA PRO A 292 3.76 10.27 14.82
C PRO A 292 5.27 10.55 14.97
N GLU A 293 6.04 9.69 15.61
CA GLU A 293 7.50 9.79 15.70
C GLU A 293 8.20 9.74 14.32
N HIS A 294 7.53 9.17 13.31
CA HIS A 294 8.02 9.08 11.93
C HIS A 294 7.63 10.30 11.08
N ALA A 295 6.91 11.28 11.64
CA ALA A 295 6.35 12.40 10.87
C ALA A 295 7.41 13.31 10.24
N ASP A 296 8.60 13.45 10.86
CA ASP A 296 9.64 14.35 10.35
C ASP A 296 10.11 13.91 8.95
N ASP A 297 10.45 12.63 8.80
CA ASP A 297 10.97 12.07 7.54
C ASP A 297 9.84 11.74 6.55
N ALA A 298 8.72 11.19 7.01
CA ALA A 298 7.58 10.87 6.15
C ALA A 298 7.00 12.12 5.47
N LEU A 299 6.85 13.24 6.19
CA LEU A 299 6.35 14.47 5.60
C LEU A 299 7.43 15.18 4.77
N ALA A 300 8.69 15.15 5.19
CA ALA A 300 9.80 15.71 4.40
C ALA A 300 9.93 15.04 3.02
N ALA A 301 9.67 13.73 2.92
CA ALA A 301 9.67 13.02 1.65
C ALA A 301 8.64 13.57 0.64
N LEU A 302 7.61 14.31 1.07
CA LEU A 302 6.64 14.93 0.14
C LEU A 302 7.18 16.17 -0.57
N VAL A 303 8.27 16.76 -0.09
CA VAL A 303 8.81 18.03 -0.61
C VAL A 303 9.19 17.92 -2.08
N GLU A 304 9.93 16.87 -2.47
CA GLU A 304 10.37 16.71 -3.85
C GLU A 304 9.18 16.53 -4.82
N PRO A 305 8.17 15.67 -4.55
CA PRO A 305 6.94 15.64 -5.33
C PRO A 305 6.20 16.98 -5.41
N LEU A 306 6.17 17.78 -4.33
CA LEU A 306 5.54 19.11 -4.31
C LEU A 306 6.27 20.10 -5.22
N VAL A 307 7.60 20.21 -5.11
CA VAL A 307 8.39 21.21 -5.85
C VAL A 307 8.59 20.85 -7.33
N THR A 308 8.55 19.56 -7.66
CA THR A 308 8.75 19.11 -9.04
C THR A 308 7.46 18.97 -9.84
N ALA A 309 6.30 19.07 -9.18
CA ALA A 309 5.01 18.78 -9.79
C ALA A 309 4.75 19.46 -11.14
N ASP A 310 4.11 18.71 -12.04
CA ASP A 310 3.51 19.25 -13.25
C ASP A 310 2.20 19.95 -12.89
N ARG A 311 1.95 21.13 -13.45
CA ARG A 311 0.74 21.89 -13.14
C ARG A 311 -0.33 21.67 -14.21
N SER A 312 -1.54 21.24 -13.82
CA SER A 312 -2.59 20.93 -14.80
C SER A 312 -3.17 22.19 -15.45
N ASP A 313 -3.13 23.33 -14.77
CA ASP A 313 -3.46 24.65 -15.31
C ASP A 313 -2.53 25.12 -16.45
N GLU A 314 -1.39 24.47 -16.68
CA GLU A 314 -0.53 24.70 -17.84
C GLU A 314 -0.95 23.84 -19.06
N ARG A 315 -1.84 22.86 -18.86
CA ARG A 315 -2.21 21.87 -19.88
C ARG A 315 -3.37 22.35 -20.76
N SER A 316 -3.34 21.94 -22.02
CA SER A 316 -4.40 22.29 -22.98
C SER A 316 -5.77 21.73 -22.58
N SER A 317 -5.84 20.58 -21.92
CA SER A 317 -7.10 19.96 -21.49
C SER A 317 -7.85 20.79 -20.44
N TRP A 318 -7.13 21.58 -19.64
CA TRP A 318 -7.70 22.45 -18.62
C TRP A 318 -7.98 23.88 -19.11
N ARG A 319 -7.28 24.32 -20.16
CA ARG A 319 -7.42 25.67 -20.72
C ARG A 319 -8.32 25.74 -21.96
N ARG A 320 -8.59 24.61 -22.64
CA ARG A 320 -9.33 24.56 -23.92
C ARG A 320 -10.22 23.31 -24.02
N PRO A 321 -11.38 23.39 -24.71
CA PRO A 321 -11.97 24.59 -25.34
C PRO A 321 -12.59 25.56 -24.33
N VAL A 322 -13.05 25.05 -23.19
CA VAL A 322 -13.46 25.83 -22.02
C VAL A 322 -12.22 26.06 -21.16
N ASN A 323 -12.07 27.27 -20.61
CA ASN A 323 -10.99 27.58 -19.69
C ASN A 323 -11.44 27.22 -18.27
N LEU A 324 -11.23 25.96 -17.87
CA LEU A 324 -11.66 25.42 -16.57
C LEU A 324 -10.96 26.15 -15.42
N VAL A 325 -9.69 26.50 -15.61
CA VAL A 325 -8.90 27.25 -14.61
C VAL A 325 -9.53 28.62 -14.31
N ALA A 326 -10.04 29.33 -15.32
CA ALA A 326 -10.71 30.62 -15.07
C ALA A 326 -12.00 30.47 -14.27
N LEU A 327 -12.74 29.35 -14.43
CA LEU A 327 -13.92 29.07 -13.60
C LEU A 327 -13.52 28.89 -12.13
N LEU A 328 -12.38 28.26 -11.87
CA LEU A 328 -11.84 28.09 -10.51
C LEU A 328 -11.33 29.44 -9.94
N GLU A 329 -10.54 30.18 -10.72
CA GLU A 329 -10.03 31.52 -10.34
C GLU A 329 -11.18 32.47 -9.96
N ASP A 330 -12.30 32.45 -10.70
CA ASP A 330 -13.49 33.26 -10.41
C ASP A 330 -14.12 32.93 -9.04
N VAL A 331 -14.05 31.67 -8.59
CA VAL A 331 -14.54 31.25 -7.26
C VAL A 331 -13.52 31.57 -6.16
N TYR A 332 -12.23 31.43 -6.44
CA TYR A 332 -11.17 31.51 -5.43
C TYR A 332 -10.76 32.93 -5.08
N GLY A 333 -11.03 33.90 -5.95
CA GLY A 333 -10.70 35.32 -5.71
C GLY A 333 -9.75 35.94 -6.74
N GLY A 334 -9.50 35.27 -7.87
CA GLY A 334 -8.80 35.80 -9.03
C GLY A 334 -7.50 35.08 -9.42
N ASP A 335 -7.00 34.16 -8.60
CA ASP A 335 -5.86 33.29 -8.88
C ASP A 335 -6.08 31.92 -8.22
N VAL A 336 -5.47 30.86 -8.77
CA VAL A 336 -5.61 29.49 -8.26
C VAL A 336 -5.03 29.31 -6.85
N THR A 337 -4.05 30.14 -6.48
CA THR A 337 -3.40 30.10 -5.17
C THR A 337 -4.17 30.86 -4.08
N GLU A 338 -5.16 31.67 -4.44
CA GLU A 338 -5.93 32.50 -3.51
C GLU A 338 -7.06 31.70 -2.84
N THR A 339 -7.51 32.18 -1.68
CA THR A 339 -8.62 31.57 -0.92
C THR A 339 -9.69 32.57 -0.51
N GLU A 340 -9.48 33.88 -0.70
CA GLU A 340 -10.39 34.95 -0.22
C GLU A 340 -11.83 34.76 -0.71
N GLY A 341 -12.02 34.26 -1.94
CA GLY A 341 -13.35 33.97 -2.49
C GLY A 341 -14.03 32.78 -1.81
N LEU A 342 -13.30 31.70 -1.55
CA LEU A 342 -13.80 30.54 -0.82
C LEU A 342 -14.11 30.90 0.64
N GLU A 343 -13.24 31.66 1.29
CA GLU A 343 -13.44 32.17 2.65
C GLU A 343 -14.74 32.98 2.76
N ALA A 344 -15.04 33.82 1.77
CA ALA A 344 -16.28 34.57 1.72
C ALA A 344 -17.52 33.66 1.57
N LEU A 345 -17.45 32.63 0.72
CA LEU A 345 -18.56 31.66 0.56
C LEU A 345 -18.79 30.87 1.85
N VAL A 346 -17.72 30.39 2.50
CA VAL A 346 -17.80 29.69 3.78
C VAL A 346 -18.43 30.58 4.85
N ALA A 347 -18.01 31.85 4.93
CA ALA A 347 -18.59 32.82 5.87
C ALA A 347 -20.08 33.10 5.62
N GLU A 348 -20.54 33.06 4.36
CA GLU A 348 -21.97 33.19 4.03
C GLU A 348 -22.80 31.98 4.50
N GLY A 349 -22.21 30.78 4.48
CA GLY A 349 -22.84 29.54 4.91
C GLY A 349 -22.81 29.28 6.42
N GLU A 350 -22.05 30.06 7.20
CA GLU A 350 -21.87 29.86 8.64
C GLU A 350 -23.20 29.69 9.40
N GLY A 351 -23.31 28.59 10.15
CA GLY A 351 -24.50 28.28 10.95
C GLY A 351 -25.66 27.66 10.16
N SER A 352 -25.49 27.40 8.87
CA SER A 352 -26.40 26.57 8.09
C SER A 352 -26.03 25.09 8.20
N ASN A 353 -26.96 24.20 7.87
CA ASN A 353 -26.69 22.78 7.70
C ASN A 353 -27.05 22.40 6.27
N TRP A 354 -26.11 21.78 5.57
CA TRP A 354 -26.28 21.45 4.16
C TRP A 354 -26.43 19.95 3.97
N SER A 355 -27.30 19.58 3.03
CA SER A 355 -27.36 18.24 2.46
C SER A 355 -27.51 18.34 0.95
N ALA A 356 -26.96 17.37 0.23
CA ALA A 356 -26.95 17.39 -1.23
C ALA A 356 -28.39 17.48 -1.79
N PRO A 357 -28.70 18.49 -2.61
CA PRO A 357 -30.03 18.61 -3.21
C PRO A 357 -30.30 17.48 -4.22
N GLU A 358 -31.57 17.24 -4.51
CA GLU A 358 -31.96 16.31 -5.59
C GLU A 358 -31.33 16.76 -6.92
N GLY A 359 -30.69 15.83 -7.64
CA GLY A 359 -30.00 16.14 -8.89
C GLY A 359 -28.53 16.56 -8.73
N PHE A 360 -28.01 16.75 -7.51
CA PHE A 360 -26.64 17.25 -7.31
C PHE A 360 -25.56 16.35 -7.95
N ARG A 361 -25.66 15.04 -7.73
CA ARG A 361 -24.71 14.07 -8.31
C ARG A 361 -24.86 13.93 -9.83
N GLU A 362 -26.08 14.08 -10.34
CA GLU A 362 -26.33 14.15 -11.78
C GLU A 362 -25.64 15.36 -12.39
N THR A 363 -25.68 16.52 -11.74
CA THR A 363 -24.93 17.72 -12.14
C THR A 363 -23.42 17.46 -12.15
N LEU A 364 -22.87 16.84 -11.10
CA LEU A 364 -21.44 16.48 -11.05
C LEU A 364 -21.00 15.54 -12.20
N LEU A 365 -21.93 14.74 -12.73
CA LEU A 365 -21.69 13.81 -13.82
C LEU A 365 -22.04 14.38 -15.23
N ASP A 366 -22.51 15.62 -15.30
CA ASP A 366 -22.95 16.25 -16.54
C ASP A 366 -21.78 16.76 -17.42
N ASP A 367 -22.11 17.41 -18.55
CA ASP A 367 -21.16 17.91 -19.54
C ASP A 367 -20.98 19.44 -19.56
N ASP A 368 -21.51 20.15 -18.56
CA ASP A 368 -21.33 21.59 -18.34
C ASP A 368 -20.44 21.86 -17.10
N PRO A 369 -19.15 22.22 -17.29
CA PRO A 369 -18.26 22.48 -16.17
C PRO A 369 -18.61 23.76 -15.42
N GLY A 370 -19.31 24.72 -16.04
CA GLY A 370 -19.77 25.93 -15.36
C GLY A 370 -20.87 25.59 -14.35
N ALA A 371 -21.86 24.80 -14.77
CA ALA A 371 -22.92 24.33 -13.88
C ALA A 371 -22.39 23.49 -12.71
N ILE A 372 -21.33 22.70 -12.92
CA ILE A 372 -20.66 21.93 -11.86
C ILE A 372 -20.01 22.86 -10.84
N VAL A 373 -19.24 23.86 -11.30
CA VAL A 373 -18.56 24.83 -10.43
C VAL A 373 -19.58 25.68 -9.67
N ASP A 374 -20.62 26.16 -10.34
CA ASP A 374 -21.70 26.93 -9.71
C ASP A 374 -22.42 26.10 -8.64
N ALA A 375 -22.74 24.83 -8.91
CA ALA A 375 -23.39 23.96 -7.93
C ALA A 375 -22.53 23.73 -6.68
N LEU A 376 -21.20 23.58 -6.83
CA LEU A 376 -20.28 23.47 -5.70
C LEU A 376 -20.19 24.79 -4.93
N ALA A 377 -20.03 25.92 -5.61
CA ALA A 377 -19.95 27.24 -4.96
C ALA A 377 -21.25 27.60 -4.22
N ASP A 378 -22.40 27.29 -4.79
CA ASP A 378 -23.71 27.45 -4.15
C ASP A 378 -23.83 26.55 -2.92
N ALA A 379 -23.36 25.30 -2.99
CA ALA A 379 -23.36 24.40 -1.84
C ALA A 379 -22.46 24.92 -0.69
N VAL A 380 -21.27 25.44 -0.98
CA VAL A 380 -20.41 26.09 0.03
C VAL A 380 -21.15 27.27 0.68
N ARG A 381 -21.79 28.13 -0.13
CA ARG A 381 -22.59 29.28 0.35
C ARG A 381 -23.76 28.85 1.23
N GLU A 382 -24.32 27.67 0.98
CA GLU A 382 -25.42 27.09 1.75
C GLU A 382 -24.97 26.33 3.00
N GLY A 383 -23.66 26.29 3.28
CA GLY A 383 -23.07 25.70 4.47
C GLY A 383 -22.55 24.28 4.31
N ALA A 384 -22.29 23.82 3.09
CA ALA A 384 -21.62 22.54 2.85
C ALA A 384 -20.18 22.59 3.36
N THR A 385 -19.79 21.61 4.18
CA THR A 385 -18.38 21.43 4.57
C THR A 385 -17.58 20.86 3.41
N SER A 386 -16.26 21.04 3.43
CA SER A 386 -15.35 20.46 2.44
C SER A 386 -15.47 18.92 2.41
N GLU A 387 -15.62 18.28 3.58
CA GLU A 387 -15.86 16.84 3.71
C GLU A 387 -17.18 16.41 3.04
N ALA A 388 -18.28 17.13 3.30
CA ALA A 388 -19.58 16.80 2.73
C ALA A 388 -19.56 16.87 1.19
N LEU A 389 -18.89 17.88 0.63
CA LEU A 389 -18.70 17.98 -0.81
C LEU A 389 -17.75 16.93 -1.37
N ALA A 390 -16.63 16.66 -0.70
CA ALA A 390 -15.67 15.64 -1.10
C ALA A 390 -16.34 14.25 -1.19
N SER A 391 -17.23 13.93 -0.24
CA SER A 391 -18.04 12.70 -0.24
C SER A 391 -18.94 12.56 -1.48
N GLU A 392 -19.54 13.66 -1.96
CA GLU A 392 -20.33 13.64 -3.19
C GLU A 392 -19.45 13.49 -4.44
N VAL A 393 -18.34 14.21 -4.49
CA VAL A 393 -17.42 14.21 -5.64
C VAL A 393 -16.71 12.87 -5.80
N VAL A 394 -16.22 12.26 -4.73
CA VAL A 394 -15.60 10.92 -4.79
C VAL A 394 -16.59 9.84 -5.22
N HIS A 395 -17.86 9.96 -4.83
CA HIS A 395 -18.89 9.05 -5.34
C HIS A 395 -19.15 9.26 -6.84
N ALA A 396 -19.14 10.50 -7.33
CA ALA A 396 -19.22 10.78 -8.77
C ALA A 396 -18.00 10.21 -9.51
N ALA A 397 -16.79 10.34 -8.95
CA ALA A 397 -15.57 9.76 -9.50
C ALA A 397 -15.61 8.21 -9.55
N ALA A 398 -16.02 7.55 -8.47
CA ALA A 398 -16.25 6.10 -8.44
C ALA A 398 -17.28 5.68 -9.50
N THR A 399 -18.32 6.50 -9.70
CA THR A 399 -19.33 6.27 -10.74
C THR A 399 -18.73 6.35 -12.15
N ARG A 400 -17.77 7.23 -12.42
CA ARG A 400 -17.06 7.28 -13.72
C ARG A 400 -16.33 5.98 -14.01
N VAL A 401 -15.63 5.42 -13.02
CA VAL A 401 -14.95 4.11 -13.15
C VAL A 401 -15.98 3.01 -13.35
N ALA A 402 -17.02 2.96 -12.52
CA ALA A 402 -18.08 1.96 -12.59
C ALA A 402 -18.95 2.07 -13.86
N ARG A 403 -18.89 3.16 -14.63
CA ARG A 403 -19.57 3.35 -15.93
C ARG A 403 -18.63 3.33 -17.12
N PHE A 404 -17.33 3.09 -16.92
CA PHE A 404 -16.33 3.11 -17.98
C PHE A 404 -16.75 2.21 -19.16
N GLY A 405 -16.70 2.74 -20.39
CA GLY A 405 -17.12 2.03 -21.59
C GLY A 405 -16.03 1.10 -22.12
N THR A 406 -16.37 -0.12 -22.51
CA THR A 406 -15.43 -1.06 -23.15
C THR A 406 -15.06 -0.69 -24.60
N ALA A 407 -15.58 0.43 -25.10
CA ALA A 407 -15.21 0.99 -26.40
C ALA A 407 -13.95 1.87 -26.35
N ASN A 408 -13.47 2.23 -25.14
CA ASN A 408 -12.25 3.02 -24.94
C ASN A 408 -11.00 2.13 -25.00
N GLU A 409 -9.82 2.75 -25.03
CA GLU A 409 -8.55 2.01 -24.94
C GLU A 409 -8.33 1.51 -23.51
N PHE A 410 -7.67 0.35 -23.36
CA PHE A 410 -7.40 -0.22 -22.03
C PHE A 410 -6.52 0.69 -21.16
N SER A 411 -5.61 1.46 -21.76
CA SER A 411 -4.80 2.43 -21.01
C SER A 411 -5.63 3.55 -20.37
N ASP A 412 -6.82 3.84 -20.89
CA ASP A 412 -7.69 4.92 -20.40
C ASP A 412 -8.34 4.60 -19.05
N TRP A 413 -8.29 3.34 -18.59
CA TRP A 413 -8.72 2.98 -17.23
C TRP A 413 -7.95 3.75 -16.15
N ASN A 414 -6.67 4.03 -16.39
CA ASN A 414 -5.86 4.83 -15.47
C ASN A 414 -6.39 6.26 -15.33
N THR A 415 -6.97 6.83 -16.39
CA THR A 415 -7.49 8.21 -16.38
C THR A 415 -8.63 8.37 -15.38
N VAL A 416 -9.67 7.53 -15.48
CA VAL A 416 -10.80 7.55 -14.51
C VAL A 416 -10.36 7.12 -13.11
N HIS A 417 -9.33 6.28 -13.02
CA HIS A 417 -8.78 5.85 -11.75
C HIS A 417 -8.05 6.99 -11.03
N HIS A 418 -7.21 7.77 -11.72
CA HIS A 418 -6.53 8.93 -11.13
C HIS A 418 -7.53 9.94 -10.57
N THR A 419 -8.67 10.16 -11.25
CA THR A 419 -9.76 10.99 -10.72
C THR A 419 -10.37 10.38 -9.45
N PHE A 420 -10.57 9.07 -9.41
CA PHE A 420 -11.14 8.38 -8.26
C PHE A 420 -10.22 8.38 -7.04
N THR A 421 -8.92 8.08 -7.21
CA THR A 421 -7.96 8.11 -6.10
C THR A 421 -7.73 9.52 -5.59
N TYR A 422 -7.60 10.49 -6.49
CA TYR A 422 -7.51 11.90 -6.12
C TYR A 422 -8.72 12.34 -5.30
N ALA A 423 -9.93 12.04 -5.75
CA ALA A 423 -11.13 12.39 -4.99
C ALA A 423 -11.21 11.66 -3.63
N ASN A 424 -10.71 10.41 -3.54
CA ASN A 424 -10.58 9.68 -2.28
C ASN A 424 -9.57 10.35 -1.34
N ALA A 425 -8.42 10.79 -1.85
CA ALA A 425 -7.41 11.52 -1.10
C ALA A 425 -7.91 12.89 -0.65
N VAL A 426 -8.68 13.62 -1.48
CA VAL A 426 -9.38 14.86 -1.07
C VAL A 426 -10.32 14.56 0.10
N HIS A 427 -11.15 13.52 0.00
CA HIS A 427 -12.06 13.14 1.07
C HIS A 427 -11.31 12.79 2.37
N GLY A 428 -10.18 12.10 2.28
CA GLY A 428 -9.27 11.86 3.40
C GLY A 428 -8.67 13.15 3.99
N ALA A 429 -8.20 14.07 3.13
CA ALA A 429 -7.63 15.34 3.55
C ALA A 429 -8.66 16.22 4.31
N THR A 430 -9.89 16.31 3.81
CA THR A 430 -10.98 17.09 4.44
C THR A 430 -11.43 16.55 5.79
N ARG A 431 -11.10 15.28 6.11
CA ARG A 431 -11.36 14.68 7.42
C ARG A 431 -10.26 14.95 8.45
N ARG A 432 -9.10 15.45 8.00
CA ARG A 432 -7.94 15.75 8.86
C ARG A 432 -7.83 17.21 9.23
N THR A 433 -8.38 18.10 8.40
CA THR A 433 -8.37 19.53 8.65
C THR A 433 -9.62 20.23 8.11
N ASP A 434 -10.10 21.19 8.90
CA ASP A 434 -11.23 22.09 8.56
C ASP A 434 -10.75 23.36 7.84
N ALA A 435 -9.47 23.43 7.45
CA ALA A 435 -8.91 24.56 6.70
C ALA A 435 -9.68 24.82 5.40
N VAL A 436 -9.53 26.03 4.84
CA VAL A 436 -10.24 26.42 3.61
C VAL A 436 -9.59 25.83 2.35
N GLU A 437 -8.29 25.56 2.36
CA GLU A 437 -7.57 25.08 1.18
C GLU A 437 -8.06 23.74 0.60
N PRO A 438 -8.45 22.72 1.40
CA PRO A 438 -9.05 21.49 0.90
C PRO A 438 -10.29 21.67 0.01
N TYR A 439 -11.04 22.79 0.11
CA TYR A 439 -12.11 23.07 -0.85
C TYR A 439 -11.56 23.14 -2.29
N ARG A 440 -10.36 23.67 -2.51
CA ARG A 440 -9.77 23.68 -3.87
C ARG A 440 -9.63 22.27 -4.43
N GLY A 441 -9.17 21.32 -3.62
CA GLY A 441 -9.11 19.90 -4.00
C GLY A 441 -10.48 19.30 -4.38
N VAL A 442 -11.56 19.70 -3.70
CA VAL A 442 -12.93 19.27 -4.04
C VAL A 442 -13.33 19.75 -5.44
N PHE A 443 -13.07 21.02 -5.75
CA PHE A 443 -13.36 21.60 -7.06
C PHE A 443 -12.49 20.98 -8.15
N ASP A 444 -11.19 20.78 -7.88
CA ASP A 444 -10.27 20.10 -8.79
C ASP A 444 -10.74 18.69 -9.14
N ALA A 445 -11.17 17.93 -8.13
CA ALA A 445 -11.69 16.58 -8.31
C ALA A 445 -12.95 16.58 -9.18
N ALA A 446 -13.87 17.53 -8.95
CA ALA A 446 -15.07 17.65 -9.75
C ALA A 446 -14.78 18.05 -11.21
N ILE A 447 -13.81 18.93 -11.46
CA ILE A 447 -13.34 19.24 -12.81
C ILE A 447 -12.70 18.02 -13.47
N SER A 448 -11.95 17.20 -12.72
CA SER A 448 -11.42 15.94 -13.24
C SER A 448 -12.54 14.94 -13.59
N VAL A 449 -13.59 14.83 -12.76
CA VAL A 449 -14.80 14.03 -13.06
C VAL A 449 -15.49 14.51 -14.34
N TYR A 450 -15.52 15.82 -14.59
CA TYR A 450 -16.00 16.40 -15.84
C TYR A 450 -15.10 16.03 -17.03
N LEU A 451 -13.79 16.12 -16.87
CA LEU A 451 -12.83 15.79 -17.92
C LEU A 451 -12.98 14.33 -18.36
N ASP A 452 -13.31 13.42 -17.45
CA ASP A 452 -13.51 11.99 -17.71
C ASP A 452 -14.82 11.63 -18.41
N ARG A 453 -15.76 12.57 -18.57
CA ARG A 453 -17.14 12.29 -19.03
C ARG A 453 -17.23 11.48 -20.34
N PHE A 454 -16.28 11.68 -21.26
CA PHE A 454 -16.29 11.00 -22.56
C PHE A 454 -16.03 9.50 -22.44
N LEU A 455 -15.33 9.07 -21.39
CA LEU A 455 -15.01 7.66 -21.11
C LEU A 455 -16.25 6.85 -20.70
N ASN A 456 -17.40 7.50 -20.52
CA ASN A 456 -18.68 6.87 -20.25
C ASN A 456 -19.64 6.97 -21.46
N THR A 457 -19.14 6.94 -22.70
CA THR A 457 -19.99 7.05 -23.91
C THR A 457 -19.95 5.79 -24.78
N PRO A 458 -21.02 4.97 -24.83
CA PRO A 458 -22.16 4.96 -23.90
C PRO A 458 -21.74 4.46 -22.51
N PRO A 459 -22.48 4.82 -21.45
CA PRO A 459 -22.11 4.41 -20.10
C PRO A 459 -22.40 2.93 -19.93
N ALA A 460 -21.46 2.19 -19.35
CA ALA A 460 -21.73 0.83 -18.93
C ALA A 460 -22.76 0.84 -17.78
N PRO A 461 -23.72 -0.09 -17.77
CA PRO A 461 -24.81 -0.07 -16.80
C PRO A 461 -24.30 -0.40 -15.39
N ILE A 462 -24.86 0.29 -14.39
CA ILE A 462 -24.75 -0.09 -12.98
C ILE A 462 -26.14 -0.62 -12.59
N SER A 463 -26.19 -1.83 -12.04
CA SER A 463 -27.46 -2.41 -11.62
C SER A 463 -28.05 -1.69 -10.42
N GLU A 464 -29.36 -1.47 -10.44
CA GLU A 464 -30.11 -0.94 -9.30
C GLU A 464 -30.10 -1.94 -8.12
N PRO A 465 -30.10 -1.49 -6.86
CA PRO A 465 -30.20 -2.38 -5.70
C PRO A 465 -31.43 -3.30 -5.78
N GLY A 466 -31.20 -4.60 -5.66
CA GLY A 466 -32.22 -5.66 -5.78
C GLY A 466 -32.61 -6.06 -7.21
N ALA A 467 -31.99 -5.47 -8.24
CA ALA A 467 -32.33 -5.78 -9.63
C ALA A 467 -31.69 -7.08 -10.15
N ASN A 468 -30.63 -7.55 -9.50
CA ASN A 468 -29.87 -8.74 -9.91
C ASN A 468 -29.97 -9.90 -8.89
N ASP A 469 -31.04 -9.98 -8.09
CA ASP A 469 -31.25 -11.15 -7.22
C ASP A 469 -31.58 -12.39 -8.07
N THR A 470 -30.61 -13.29 -8.18
CA THR A 470 -30.73 -14.57 -8.92
C THR A 470 -31.09 -15.73 -8.01
N GLY A 471 -31.09 -15.54 -6.68
CA GLY A 471 -31.22 -16.60 -5.69
C GLY A 471 -30.05 -17.59 -5.64
N ARG A 472 -28.90 -17.24 -6.22
CA ARG A 472 -27.66 -18.05 -6.12
C ARG A 472 -27.04 -17.93 -4.73
N GLU A 473 -26.35 -18.98 -4.30
CA GLU A 473 -25.55 -18.93 -3.07
C GLU A 473 -24.40 -17.92 -3.25
N PRO A 474 -24.17 -16.99 -2.32
CA PRO A 474 -23.15 -15.95 -2.46
C PRO A 474 -21.74 -16.48 -2.74
N GLY A 475 -21.38 -17.64 -2.16
CA GLY A 475 -20.09 -18.29 -2.40
C GLY A 475 -19.87 -18.66 -3.87
N ASP A 476 -20.89 -19.18 -4.55
CA ASP A 476 -20.81 -19.52 -5.98
C ASP A 476 -20.60 -18.26 -6.84
N VAL A 477 -21.14 -17.11 -6.41
CA VAL A 477 -20.98 -15.83 -7.12
C VAL A 477 -19.55 -15.28 -6.94
N LEU A 478 -18.94 -15.48 -5.76
CA LEU A 478 -17.54 -15.11 -5.52
C LEU A 478 -16.56 -15.98 -6.30
N GLU A 479 -16.85 -17.29 -6.43
CA GLU A 479 -16.06 -18.19 -7.27
C GLU A 479 -16.06 -17.71 -8.73
N ASP A 480 -17.24 -17.45 -9.31
CA ASP A 480 -17.35 -16.89 -10.66
C ASP A 480 -16.62 -15.53 -10.78
N LEU A 481 -16.70 -14.68 -9.75
CA LEU A 481 -16.02 -13.38 -9.76
C LEU A 481 -14.50 -13.56 -9.86
N LEU A 482 -13.93 -14.51 -9.13
CA LEU A 482 -12.50 -14.81 -9.21
C LEU A 482 -12.09 -15.34 -10.59
N GLU A 483 -12.95 -16.13 -11.24
CA GLU A 483 -12.70 -16.62 -12.61
C GLU A 483 -12.58 -15.44 -13.61
N THR A 484 -13.34 -14.36 -13.42
CA THR A 484 -13.22 -13.15 -14.27
C THR A 484 -11.84 -12.48 -14.20
N PHE A 485 -11.06 -12.73 -13.14
CA PHE A 485 -9.70 -12.21 -12.99
C PHE A 485 -8.63 -13.15 -13.55
N ASP A 486 -9.01 -14.35 -13.98
CA ASP A 486 -8.14 -15.28 -14.69
C ASP A 486 -8.26 -15.14 -16.22
N VAL A 487 -9.14 -14.23 -16.70
CA VAL A 487 -9.34 -13.89 -18.12
C VAL A 487 -9.39 -12.37 -18.30
N GLU A 488 -8.47 -11.82 -19.10
CA GLU A 488 -8.41 -10.37 -19.34
C GLU A 488 -9.65 -9.84 -20.07
N GLY A 489 -10.23 -8.75 -19.55
CA GLY A 489 -11.26 -7.99 -20.24
C GLY A 489 -12.71 -8.36 -19.89
N GLU A 490 -12.95 -9.25 -18.92
CA GLU A 490 -14.29 -9.60 -18.43
C GLU A 490 -14.92 -8.54 -17.51
N VAL A 491 -14.61 -7.26 -17.75
CA VAL A 491 -14.96 -6.13 -16.88
C VAL A 491 -16.46 -6.00 -16.64
N ASN A 492 -17.31 -6.22 -17.65
CA ASN A 492 -18.76 -6.10 -17.46
C ASN A 492 -19.31 -7.23 -16.60
N GLU A 493 -18.73 -8.42 -16.71
CA GLU A 493 -19.15 -9.58 -15.93
C GLU A 493 -18.72 -9.43 -14.47
N ALA A 494 -17.48 -9.01 -14.22
CA ALA A 494 -17.00 -8.69 -12.88
C ALA A 494 -17.90 -7.68 -12.15
N GLY A 495 -18.27 -6.59 -12.82
CA GLY A 495 -19.19 -5.60 -12.26
C GLY A 495 -20.60 -6.14 -12.01
N ARG A 496 -21.11 -7.01 -12.89
CA ARG A 496 -22.42 -7.66 -12.75
C ARG A 496 -22.45 -8.61 -11.55
N LEU A 497 -21.40 -9.42 -11.38
CA LEU A 497 -21.26 -10.39 -10.29
C LEU A 497 -21.16 -9.72 -8.93
N VAL A 498 -20.47 -8.58 -8.81
CA VAL A 498 -20.50 -7.78 -7.57
C VAL A 498 -21.92 -7.30 -7.24
N GLY A 499 -22.66 -6.80 -8.23
CA GLY A 499 -24.05 -6.38 -8.03
C GLY A 499 -24.96 -7.54 -7.61
N GLU A 500 -24.80 -8.70 -8.27
CA GLU A 500 -25.51 -9.94 -7.94
C GLU A 500 -25.19 -10.44 -6.53
N PHE A 501 -23.91 -10.49 -6.14
CA PHE A 501 -23.48 -10.93 -4.82
C PHE A 501 -24.18 -10.13 -3.70
N LEU A 502 -24.20 -8.80 -3.85
CA LEU A 502 -24.86 -7.91 -2.90
C LEU A 502 -26.38 -8.09 -2.89
N ASP A 503 -27.00 -8.33 -4.05
CA ASP A 503 -28.46 -8.53 -4.17
C ASP A 503 -28.92 -9.90 -3.63
N CYS A 504 -28.07 -10.93 -3.73
CA CYS A 504 -28.29 -12.26 -3.14
C CYS A 504 -28.04 -12.31 -1.62
N GLY A 505 -27.78 -11.17 -0.98
CA GLY A 505 -27.57 -11.07 0.47
C GLY A 505 -26.19 -11.54 0.93
N GLY A 506 -25.18 -11.54 0.04
CA GLY A 506 -23.79 -11.82 0.39
C GLY A 506 -23.22 -10.82 1.40
N ASP A 507 -22.29 -11.28 2.24
CA ASP A 507 -21.59 -10.43 3.21
C ASP A 507 -20.55 -9.55 2.49
N PRO A 508 -20.69 -8.21 2.50
CA PRO A 508 -19.72 -7.34 1.85
C PRO A 508 -18.29 -7.48 2.38
N GLU A 509 -18.10 -7.91 3.63
CA GLU A 509 -16.77 -8.18 4.19
C GLU A 509 -16.10 -9.37 3.48
N GLU A 510 -16.88 -10.36 3.06
CA GLU A 510 -16.39 -11.50 2.26
C GLU A 510 -16.04 -11.07 0.83
N LEU A 511 -16.81 -10.14 0.26
CA LEU A 511 -16.50 -9.54 -1.03
C LEU A 511 -15.21 -8.70 -0.99
N LYS A 512 -15.02 -7.85 0.03
CA LYS A 512 -13.77 -7.10 0.24
C LYS A 512 -12.57 -8.05 0.31
N ARG A 513 -12.66 -9.10 1.13
CA ARG A 513 -11.62 -10.15 1.23
C ARG A 513 -11.33 -10.82 -0.12
N THR A 514 -12.37 -11.18 -0.87
CA THR A 514 -12.22 -11.82 -2.18
C THR A 514 -11.52 -10.91 -3.18
N LEU A 515 -11.87 -9.63 -3.23
CA LEU A 515 -11.22 -8.63 -4.08
C LEU A 515 -9.75 -8.39 -3.65
N GLY A 516 -9.48 -8.31 -2.35
CA GLY A 516 -8.12 -8.20 -1.82
C GLY A 516 -7.27 -9.43 -2.14
N HIS A 517 -7.85 -10.63 -2.05
CA HIS A 517 -7.19 -11.88 -2.48
C HIS A 517 -6.87 -11.88 -3.97
N ALA A 518 -7.84 -11.48 -4.81
CA ALA A 518 -7.66 -11.35 -6.25
C ALA A 518 -6.54 -10.38 -6.63
N LEU A 519 -6.41 -9.29 -5.89
CA LEU A 519 -5.34 -8.30 -6.05
C LEU A 519 -3.97 -8.83 -5.64
N LEU A 520 -3.87 -9.43 -4.45
CA LEU A 520 -2.59 -9.79 -3.82
C LEU A 520 -1.94 -11.04 -4.41
N ARG A 521 -2.69 -11.87 -5.14
CA ARG A 521 -2.13 -12.98 -5.92
C ARG A 521 -1.47 -12.53 -7.24
N GLU A 522 -1.65 -11.27 -7.62
CA GLU A 522 -1.11 -10.68 -8.86
C GLU A 522 0.18 -9.91 -8.60
N ASP A 523 1.00 -9.71 -9.65
CA ASP A 523 2.00 -8.64 -9.68
C ASP A 523 1.29 -7.30 -9.96
N ALA A 524 0.33 -6.94 -9.10
CA ALA A 524 -0.52 -5.77 -9.27
C ALA A 524 0.31 -4.48 -9.26
N GLY A 525 0.05 -3.62 -10.23
CA GLY A 525 0.65 -2.28 -10.26
C GLY A 525 0.09 -1.36 -9.17
N PHE A 526 0.83 -0.29 -8.90
CA PHE A 526 0.49 0.78 -7.96
C PHE A 526 -0.98 1.21 -8.01
N HIS A 527 -1.49 1.52 -9.21
CA HIS A 527 -2.87 1.97 -9.39
C HIS A 527 -3.93 0.93 -8.98
N ALA A 528 -3.70 -0.37 -9.22
CA ALA A 528 -4.67 -1.39 -8.82
C ALA A 528 -4.82 -1.47 -7.29
N ILE A 529 -3.72 -1.25 -6.56
CA ILE A 529 -3.70 -1.23 -5.10
C ILE A 529 -4.42 0.01 -4.55
N GLN A 530 -4.13 1.20 -5.10
CA GLN A 530 -4.87 2.40 -4.72
C GLN A 530 -6.36 2.29 -5.04
N ASN A 531 -6.71 1.66 -6.17
CA ASN A 531 -8.11 1.50 -6.57
C ASN A 531 -8.89 0.64 -5.58
N TYR A 532 -8.29 -0.48 -5.16
CA TYR A 532 -8.86 -1.38 -4.15
C TYR A 532 -9.00 -0.67 -2.80
N GLU A 533 -7.96 0.02 -2.33
CA GLU A 533 -8.02 0.76 -1.06
C GLU A 533 -9.11 1.83 -1.07
N ALA A 534 -9.16 2.66 -2.12
CA ALA A 534 -10.17 3.70 -2.25
C ALA A 534 -11.59 3.10 -2.29
N ALA A 535 -11.76 1.95 -2.94
CA ALA A 535 -13.05 1.28 -2.98
C ALA A 535 -13.51 0.74 -1.63
N VAL A 536 -12.61 0.12 -0.86
CA VAL A 536 -12.88 -0.33 0.51
C VAL A 536 -13.21 0.86 1.41
N ARG A 537 -12.36 1.89 1.39
CA ARG A 537 -12.54 3.10 2.20
C ARG A 537 -13.87 3.80 1.91
N GLN A 538 -14.21 4.03 0.64
CA GLN A 538 -15.47 4.68 0.28
C GLN A 538 -16.70 3.80 0.50
N PHE A 539 -16.54 2.47 0.52
CA PHE A 539 -17.60 1.57 0.95
C PHE A 539 -17.91 1.72 2.44
N ASP A 540 -16.89 1.81 3.29
CA ASP A 540 -17.05 1.93 4.74
C ASP A 540 -17.56 3.33 5.13
N LEU A 541 -16.99 4.39 4.54
CA LEU A 541 -17.40 5.79 4.79
C LEU A 541 -18.84 6.10 4.34
N ALA A 542 -19.42 5.30 3.45
CA ALA A 542 -20.82 5.47 3.05
C ALA A 542 -21.81 5.30 4.22
N ASP A 543 -21.38 4.73 5.34
CA ASP A 543 -22.17 4.55 6.57
C ASP A 543 -22.05 5.72 7.56
N GLU A 544 -21.08 6.62 7.38
CA GLU A 544 -20.66 7.62 8.37
C GLU A 544 -21.12 9.05 8.09
N ARG A 545 -22.10 9.29 7.20
CA ARG A 545 -22.41 10.63 6.64
C ARG A 545 -22.21 11.82 7.61
N PRO A 546 -21.46 12.86 7.22
CA PRO A 546 -21.12 14.01 8.08
C PRO A 546 -22.33 14.78 8.63
N ASP A 547 -23.46 14.76 7.92
CA ASP A 547 -24.69 15.50 8.25
C ASP A 547 -25.58 14.81 9.31
N GLY A 548 -25.25 13.58 9.71
CA GLY A 548 -26.00 12.80 10.70
C GLY A 548 -27.38 12.32 10.24
N GLU A 549 -27.80 12.64 9.01
CA GLU A 549 -29.05 12.15 8.42
C GLU A 549 -28.81 10.83 7.70
N HIS A 550 -29.57 9.80 8.09
CA HIS A 550 -29.49 8.51 7.39
C HIS A 550 -30.11 8.68 6.00
N ALA A 551 -29.29 8.57 4.95
CA ALA A 551 -29.78 8.43 3.60
C ALA A 551 -30.85 7.33 3.51
N GLY A 552 -31.83 7.50 2.62
CA GLY A 552 -32.79 6.44 2.34
C GLY A 552 -32.07 5.13 2.02
N SER A 553 -32.62 3.99 2.45
CA SER A 553 -31.93 2.68 2.36
C SER A 553 -31.42 2.35 0.95
N VAL A 554 -32.12 2.82 -0.08
CA VAL A 554 -31.74 2.65 -1.50
C VAL A 554 -30.51 3.48 -1.87
N ASP A 555 -30.45 4.75 -1.47
CA ASP A 555 -29.28 5.60 -1.75
C ASP A 555 -28.02 5.06 -1.05
N ARG A 556 -28.16 4.67 0.22
CA ARG A 556 -27.07 4.04 0.96
C ARG A 556 -26.58 2.76 0.26
N ALA A 557 -27.50 1.89 -0.17
CA ALA A 557 -27.15 0.68 -0.90
C ALA A 557 -26.43 1.00 -2.23
N PHE A 558 -26.86 2.04 -2.93
CA PHE A 558 -26.20 2.51 -4.15
C PHE A 558 -24.79 3.05 -3.89
N ARG A 559 -24.62 3.89 -2.86
CA ARG A 559 -23.32 4.45 -2.47
C ARG A 559 -22.29 3.39 -2.12
N ARG A 560 -22.70 2.35 -1.38
CA ARG A 560 -21.84 1.23 -1.01
C ARG A 560 -21.43 0.40 -2.22
N ARG A 561 -22.35 0.09 -3.14
CA ARG A 561 -22.01 -0.83 -4.26
C ARG A 561 -21.11 -0.23 -5.31
N VAL A 562 -21.22 1.07 -5.59
CA VAL A 562 -20.54 1.70 -6.73
C VAL A 562 -19.01 1.55 -6.65
N PRO A 563 -18.34 1.86 -5.51
CA PRO A 563 -16.89 1.67 -5.39
C PRO A 563 -16.46 0.20 -5.55
N LEU A 564 -17.23 -0.76 -4.99
CA LEU A 564 -16.93 -2.18 -5.13
C LEU A 564 -17.10 -2.69 -6.57
N ILE A 565 -18.11 -2.20 -7.29
CA ILE A 565 -18.26 -2.45 -8.73
C ILE A 565 -17.08 -1.84 -9.48
N ALA A 566 -16.73 -0.58 -9.20
CA ALA A 566 -15.62 0.11 -9.85
C ALA A 566 -14.31 -0.68 -9.73
N THR A 567 -13.97 -1.15 -8.53
CA THR A 567 -12.71 -1.88 -8.30
C THR A 567 -12.69 -3.27 -8.92
N ALA A 568 -13.80 -4.03 -8.88
CA ALA A 568 -13.87 -5.31 -9.57
C ALA A 568 -13.70 -5.15 -11.09
N ARG A 569 -14.34 -4.13 -11.66
CA ARG A 569 -14.20 -3.81 -13.08
C ARG A 569 -12.77 -3.40 -13.44
N TYR A 570 -12.14 -2.60 -12.59
CA TYR A 570 -10.76 -2.17 -12.77
C TYR A 570 -9.79 -3.36 -12.69
N ALA A 571 -9.98 -4.26 -11.73
CA ALA A 571 -9.21 -5.50 -11.58
C ALA A 571 -9.32 -6.39 -12.84
N ALA A 572 -10.53 -6.66 -13.32
CA ALA A 572 -10.75 -7.44 -14.54
C ALA A 572 -10.20 -6.80 -15.82
N ALA A 573 -9.91 -5.49 -15.79
CA ALA A 573 -9.25 -4.81 -16.91
C ALA A 573 -7.73 -4.99 -16.91
N HIS A 574 -7.13 -5.38 -15.77
CA HIS A 574 -5.68 -5.45 -15.58
C HIS A 574 -5.17 -6.86 -15.23
N PHE A 575 -6.06 -7.79 -14.90
CA PHE A 575 -5.73 -9.16 -14.51
C PHE A 575 -6.15 -10.16 -15.60
N PRO A 576 -5.45 -11.29 -15.74
CA PRO A 576 -4.34 -11.75 -14.91
C PRO A 576 -2.98 -11.13 -15.28
N THR A 577 -2.06 -11.10 -14.32
CA THR A 577 -0.64 -10.75 -14.51
C THR A 577 0.23 -12.03 -14.54
N ARG A 578 1.56 -11.89 -14.46
CA ARG A 578 2.49 -13.05 -14.47
C ARG A 578 2.55 -13.82 -13.16
N ARG A 579 2.17 -13.22 -12.03
CA ARG A 579 2.20 -13.81 -10.67
C ARG A 579 3.60 -14.32 -10.23
N GLU A 580 4.66 -13.61 -10.61
CA GLU A 580 6.05 -13.91 -10.23
C GLU A 580 6.29 -13.70 -8.71
N ALA A 581 5.71 -12.63 -8.11
CA ALA A 581 5.76 -12.46 -6.64
C ALA A 581 5.09 -13.60 -5.91
N GLU A 582 3.91 -14.03 -6.38
CA GLU A 582 3.12 -15.06 -5.71
C GLU A 582 3.87 -16.40 -5.68
N GLN A 583 4.61 -16.73 -6.75
CA GLN A 583 5.50 -17.89 -6.75
C GLN A 583 6.55 -17.78 -5.64
N THR A 584 7.20 -16.62 -5.51
CA THR A 584 8.22 -16.37 -4.47
C THR A 584 7.62 -16.46 -3.06
N PHE A 585 6.46 -15.85 -2.85
CA PHE A 585 5.74 -15.89 -1.58
C PHE A 585 5.32 -17.31 -1.21
N THR A 586 4.78 -18.07 -2.17
CA THR A 586 4.40 -19.48 -1.97
C THR A 586 5.60 -20.33 -1.57
N ILE A 587 6.76 -20.13 -2.22
CA ILE A 587 8.02 -20.80 -1.85
C ILE A 587 8.38 -20.45 -0.39
N ALA A 588 8.38 -19.17 -0.01
CA ALA A 588 8.67 -18.75 1.36
C ALA A 588 7.72 -19.36 2.39
N ALA A 589 6.41 -19.33 2.13
CA ALA A 589 5.38 -19.87 3.01
C ALA A 589 5.52 -21.39 3.22
N ARG A 590 5.82 -22.14 2.14
CA ARG A 590 6.06 -23.59 2.22
C ARG A 590 7.31 -23.92 3.04
N LEU A 591 8.41 -23.18 2.82
CA LEU A 591 9.64 -23.35 3.61
C LEU A 591 9.41 -23.07 5.08
N ASN A 592 8.65 -22.03 5.39
CA ASN A 592 8.35 -21.64 6.76
C ASN A 592 7.51 -22.71 7.49
N ARG A 593 6.59 -23.41 6.80
CA ARG A 593 5.89 -24.60 7.32
C ARG A 593 6.75 -25.87 7.37
N GLY A 594 8.01 -25.80 6.92
CA GLY A 594 8.94 -26.91 6.89
C GLY A 594 8.71 -27.91 5.75
N GLU A 595 7.90 -27.57 4.75
CA GLU A 595 7.63 -28.42 3.60
C GLU A 595 8.87 -28.58 2.70
N ALA A 596 8.98 -29.75 2.05
CA ALA A 596 9.98 -29.95 1.01
C ALA A 596 9.52 -29.26 -0.29
N ILE A 597 10.34 -28.33 -0.80
CA ILE A 597 10.11 -27.71 -2.11
C ILE A 597 10.61 -28.59 -3.25
N HIS A 598 11.71 -29.29 -3.02
CA HIS A 598 12.23 -30.27 -3.95
C HIS A 598 11.56 -31.62 -3.70
N GLU A 599 10.76 -32.10 -4.66
CA GLU A 599 10.35 -33.50 -4.73
C GLU A 599 11.33 -34.25 -5.65
N GLY A 600 12.05 -35.21 -5.09
CA GLY A 600 13.01 -36.08 -5.79
C GLY A 600 12.61 -37.54 -5.68
#